data_AF-A0A2U1AC44-F1
#
_entry.id   AF-A0A2U1AC44-F1
#
_cell.length_a   1.000
_cell.length_b   1.000
_cell.length_c   1.000
_cell.angle_alpha   90.00
_cell.angle_beta   90.00
_cell.angle_gamma   90.00
#
_symmetry.space_group_name_H-M   'P 1'
#
loop_
_entity.id
_entity.type
_entity.pdbx_description
1 polymer ?
#
loop_
_entity_poly.entity_id
_entity_poly.type
_entity_poly.pdbx_seq_one_letter_code
_entity_poly.pdbx_strand_id
1 'polypeptide(L)'
;MQSGEASWYAEKFQGHETANGERFNTGAFTAAHRTLPLGSYVRVRSVATGKSVVVRINDRGPYVKGRIIDLSYAAAKALGLTEARSMQVQIERAGSTPNAQTASDSDGILATGR
;
A
#
# COMPACT_ATOMS: atom_id res chain seq x y z
N MET A 1 7.03 -6.88 9.12
CA MET A 1 5.79 -6.08 9.23
C MET A 1 6.16 -4.69 9.75
N GLN A 2 5.55 -3.63 9.25
CA GLN A 2 5.73 -2.25 9.73
C GLN A 2 4.36 -1.57 9.85
N SER A 3 4.20 -0.68 10.82
CA SER A 3 2.95 0.05 11.06
C SER A 3 3.18 1.56 11.03
N GLY A 4 2.19 2.32 10.60
CA GLY A 4 2.24 3.78 10.58
C GLY A 4 1.21 4.40 9.65
N GLU A 5 1.34 5.70 9.39
CA GLU A 5 0.38 6.40 8.52
C GLU A 5 0.65 6.16 7.04
N ALA A 6 -0.42 5.92 6.29
CA ALA A 6 -0.45 6.02 4.84
C ALA A 6 -1.04 7.37 4.42
N SER A 7 -0.50 7.94 3.34
CA SER A 7 -1.19 8.95 2.54
C SER A 7 -1.19 8.55 1.07
N TRP A 8 -1.57 9.45 0.17
CA TRP A 8 -1.59 9.19 -1.26
C TRP A 8 -1.12 10.39 -2.08
N TYR A 9 -0.61 10.13 -3.27
CA TYR A 9 -0.05 11.13 -4.17
C TYR A 9 -1.13 12.00 -4.83
N ALA A 10 -0.94 13.31 -4.81
CA ALA A 10 -1.77 14.23 -5.57
C ALA A 10 -1.68 13.97 -7.09
N GLU A 11 -2.79 14.10 -7.80
CA GLU A 11 -2.89 13.84 -9.25
C GLU A 11 -1.89 14.65 -10.09
N LYS A 12 -1.46 15.82 -9.59
CA LYS A 12 -0.46 16.69 -10.24
C LYS A 12 0.90 16.04 -10.52
N PHE A 13 1.21 14.90 -9.89
CA PHE A 13 2.44 14.17 -10.14
C PHE A 13 2.33 13.20 -11.33
N GLN A 14 1.16 13.06 -11.94
CA GLN A 14 0.94 12.17 -13.08
C GLN A 14 1.99 12.41 -14.18
N GLY A 15 2.62 11.33 -14.63
CA GLY A 15 3.62 11.37 -15.70
C GLY A 15 5.02 11.84 -15.28
N HIS A 16 5.23 12.26 -14.03
CA HIS A 16 6.55 12.57 -13.49
C HIS A 16 7.37 11.29 -13.31
N GLU A 17 8.70 11.40 -13.42
CA GLU A 17 9.60 10.28 -13.19
C GLU A 17 9.63 9.90 -11.70
N THR A 18 9.52 8.62 -11.42
CA THR A 18 9.66 8.03 -10.09
C THR A 18 11.09 7.56 -9.84
N ALA A 19 11.45 7.25 -8.60
CA ALA A 19 12.81 6.83 -8.26
C ALA A 19 13.30 5.54 -8.96
N ASN A 20 12.41 4.76 -9.59
CA ASN A 20 12.80 3.62 -10.42
C ASN A 20 12.87 3.93 -11.93
N GLY A 21 12.73 5.19 -12.33
CA GLY A 21 12.77 5.65 -13.72
C GLY A 21 11.44 5.51 -14.49
N GLU A 22 10.40 4.94 -13.88
CA GLU A 22 9.08 4.86 -14.51
C GLU A 22 8.31 6.17 -14.35
N ARG A 23 7.41 6.46 -15.30
CA ARG A 23 6.44 7.53 -15.14
C ARG A 23 5.37 7.15 -14.12
N PHE A 24 5.14 8.02 -13.15
CA PHE A 24 4.08 7.85 -12.18
C PHE A 24 2.72 7.78 -12.89
N ASN A 25 1.92 6.79 -12.51
CA ASN A 25 0.59 6.56 -13.01
C ASN A 25 -0.39 6.48 -11.83
N THR A 26 -1.26 7.47 -11.69
CA THR A 26 -2.30 7.53 -10.64
C THR A 26 -3.25 6.33 -10.68
N GLY A 27 -3.43 5.71 -11.86
CA GLY A 27 -4.26 4.54 -12.09
C GLY A 27 -3.59 3.20 -11.79
N ALA A 28 -2.27 3.16 -11.58
CA ALA A 28 -1.55 1.92 -11.27
C ALA A 28 -1.57 1.62 -9.77
N PHE A 29 -1.37 0.36 -9.38
CA PHE A 29 -1.25 -0.05 -7.97
C PHE A 29 0.21 0.05 -7.51
N THR A 30 0.69 1.27 -7.34
CA THR A 30 2.05 1.56 -6.89
C THR A 30 2.09 2.43 -5.63
N ALA A 31 3.27 2.50 -5.01
CA ALA A 31 3.53 3.30 -3.82
C ALA A 31 5.00 3.76 -3.70
N ALA A 32 5.22 4.83 -2.93
CA ALA A 32 6.54 5.18 -2.40
C ALA A 32 6.79 4.58 -1.03
N HIS A 33 8.02 4.12 -0.84
CA HIS A 33 8.54 3.76 0.47
C HIS A 33 10.02 4.15 0.60
N ARG A 34 10.45 4.55 1.82
CA ARG A 34 11.80 5.09 2.06
C ARG A 34 12.90 4.07 1.75
N THR A 35 12.72 2.83 2.22
CA THR A 35 13.80 1.83 2.27
C THR A 35 13.43 0.48 1.66
N LEU A 36 12.19 0.29 1.21
CA LEU A 36 11.82 -1.00 0.62
C LEU A 36 12.43 -1.07 -0.79
N PRO A 37 12.85 -2.27 -1.25
CA PRO A 37 13.41 -2.43 -2.58
C PRO A 37 12.44 -1.91 -3.65
N LEU A 38 12.94 -1.14 -4.62
CA LEU A 38 12.15 -0.80 -5.79
C LEU A 38 11.81 -2.08 -6.55
N GLY A 39 10.60 -2.18 -7.08
CA GLY A 39 10.05 -3.39 -7.70
C GLY A 39 9.47 -4.41 -6.71
N SER A 40 9.67 -4.26 -5.40
CA SER A 40 9.05 -5.17 -4.42
C SER A 40 7.55 -4.94 -4.29
N TYR A 41 6.82 -5.99 -3.92
CA TYR A 41 5.39 -5.93 -3.64
C TYR A 41 5.14 -6.00 -2.14
N VAL A 42 4.20 -5.18 -1.67
CA VAL A 42 3.74 -5.18 -0.28
C VAL A 42 2.23 -5.20 -0.21
N ARG A 43 1.70 -5.94 0.77
CA ARG A 43 0.31 -5.82 1.20
C ARG A 43 0.21 -4.67 2.18
N VAL A 44 -0.74 -3.78 1.94
CA VAL A 44 -1.09 -2.64 2.80
C VAL A 44 -2.48 -2.90 3.35
N ARG A 45 -2.61 -2.97 4.67
CA ARG A 45 -3.87 -3.25 5.35
C ARG A 45 -4.30 -2.07 6.21
N SER A 46 -5.53 -1.61 6.04
CA SER A 46 -6.19 -0.63 6.91
C SER A 46 -6.40 -1.22 8.29
N VAL A 47 -5.88 -0.57 9.34
CA VAL A 47 -6.11 -1.02 10.72
C VAL A 47 -7.59 -0.86 11.11
N ALA A 48 -8.24 0.20 10.63
CA ALA A 48 -9.61 0.53 10.99
C ALA A 48 -10.66 -0.38 10.33
N THR A 49 -10.47 -0.72 9.06
CA THR A 49 -11.49 -1.47 8.28
C THR A 49 -11.09 -2.90 7.96
N GLY A 50 -9.81 -3.27 8.15
CA GLY A 50 -9.28 -4.57 7.74
C GLY A 50 -9.09 -4.75 6.23
N LYS A 51 -9.57 -3.80 5.39
CA LYS A 51 -9.35 -3.82 3.94
C LYS A 51 -7.87 -3.83 3.61
N SER A 52 -7.48 -4.52 2.54
CA SER A 52 -6.09 -4.55 2.10
C SER A 52 -5.95 -4.42 0.58
N VAL A 53 -4.79 -3.92 0.16
CA VAL A 53 -4.38 -3.80 -1.24
C VAL A 53 -2.93 -4.23 -1.38
N VAL A 54 -2.58 -4.82 -2.51
CA VAL A 54 -1.18 -5.11 -2.85
C VAL A 54 -0.68 -4.04 -3.81
N VAL A 55 0.47 -3.44 -3.50
CA VAL A 55 1.10 -2.39 -4.31
C VAL A 55 2.54 -2.74 -4.59
N ARG A 56 3.04 -2.27 -5.74
CA ARG A 56 4.46 -2.30 -6.07
C ARG A 56 5.15 -1.03 -5.60
N ILE A 57 6.31 -1.16 -4.95
CA ILE A 57 7.15 -0.03 -4.59
C ILE A 57 7.90 0.44 -5.83
N ASN A 58 7.59 1.62 -6.35
CA ASN A 58 8.28 2.18 -7.52
C ASN A 58 8.92 3.54 -7.25
N ASP A 59 8.69 4.11 -6.06
CA ASP A 59 9.18 5.44 -5.73
C ASP A 59 9.74 5.55 -4.29
N ARG A 60 10.33 6.71 -3.98
CA ARG A 60 10.94 7.02 -2.68
C ARG A 60 10.18 8.10 -1.92
N GLY A 61 10.22 7.99 -0.60
CA GLY A 61 9.40 8.77 0.33
C GLY A 61 8.47 7.86 1.12
N PRO A 62 7.45 8.38 1.80
CA PRO A 62 7.29 9.79 2.18
C PRO A 62 8.48 10.27 3.01
N TYR A 63 8.79 11.57 3.01
CA TYR A 63 9.78 12.16 3.94
C TYR A 63 9.14 12.87 5.12
N VAL A 64 7.81 12.76 5.26
CA VAL A 64 7.05 13.31 6.37
C VAL A 64 7.10 12.35 7.57
N LYS A 65 7.46 12.88 8.75
CA LYS A 65 7.51 12.11 10.00
C LYS A 65 6.13 11.45 10.28
N GLY A 66 6.15 10.19 10.71
CA GLY A 66 4.94 9.41 11.02
C GLY A 66 4.32 8.67 9.84
N ARG A 67 4.51 9.15 8.60
CA ARG A 67 4.04 8.45 7.40
C ARG A 67 5.05 7.40 6.95
N ILE A 68 4.58 6.21 6.62
CA ILE A 68 5.44 5.10 6.19
C ILE A 68 5.29 4.78 4.71
N ILE A 69 4.15 5.10 4.09
CA ILE A 69 3.87 4.77 2.70
C ILE A 69 2.98 5.82 2.05
N ASP A 70 3.26 6.18 0.80
CA ASP A 70 2.39 7.02 -0.02
C ASP A 70 1.86 6.18 -1.19
N LEU A 71 0.55 6.03 -1.27
CA LEU A 71 -0.15 5.23 -2.28
C LEU A 71 -0.45 6.06 -3.53
N SER A 72 -0.46 5.41 -4.68
CA SER A 72 -1.19 5.91 -5.86
C SER A 72 -2.68 6.13 -5.55
N TYR A 73 -3.34 6.99 -6.32
CA TYR A 73 -4.77 7.28 -6.14
C TYR A 73 -5.63 6.01 -6.30
N ALA A 74 -5.36 5.16 -7.30
CA ALA A 74 -6.09 3.91 -7.49
C ALA A 74 -5.97 2.97 -6.28
N ALA A 75 -4.76 2.80 -5.73
CA ALA A 75 -4.56 1.97 -4.54
C ALA A 75 -5.22 2.58 -3.29
N ALA A 76 -5.14 3.90 -3.13
CA ALA A 76 -5.80 4.62 -2.03
C ALA A 76 -7.33 4.48 -2.10
N LYS A 77 -7.92 4.60 -3.29
CA LYS A 77 -9.34 4.40 -3.54
C LYS A 77 -9.79 2.98 -3.19
N ALA A 78 -9.02 1.98 -3.64
CA ALA A 78 -9.30 0.57 -3.32
C ALA A 78 -9.20 0.28 -1.82
N LEU A 79 -8.27 0.92 -1.12
CA LEU A 79 -8.10 0.79 0.34
C LEU A 79 -9.17 1.58 1.14
N GLY A 80 -9.83 2.56 0.52
CA GLY A 80 -10.79 3.47 1.18
C GLY A 80 -10.16 4.67 1.88
N LEU A 81 -9.02 5.16 1.36
CA LEU A 81 -8.26 6.29 1.91
C LEU A 81 -8.60 7.65 1.26
N THR A 82 -9.41 7.70 0.20
CA THR A 82 -9.64 8.96 -0.54
C THR A 82 -10.38 10.04 0.25
N GLU A 83 -11.24 9.65 1.19
CA GLU A 83 -12.03 10.58 2.00
C GLU A 83 -11.27 11.16 3.20
N ALA A 84 -10.06 10.67 3.47
CA ALA A 84 -9.25 11.08 4.60
C ALA A 84 -7.88 11.60 4.16
N ARG A 85 -7.27 12.46 4.99
CA ARG A 85 -5.90 12.95 4.76
C ARG A 85 -4.85 11.85 4.92
N SER A 86 -5.05 10.97 5.89
CA SER A 86 -4.18 9.83 6.18
C SER A 86 -4.97 8.70 6.84
N MET A 87 -4.38 7.50 6.89
CA MET A 87 -4.95 6.32 7.54
C MET A 87 -3.85 5.49 8.22
N GLN A 88 -4.14 4.93 9.39
CA GLN A 88 -3.26 3.94 10.01
C GLN A 88 -3.29 2.61 9.26
N VAL A 89 -2.11 2.15 8.86
CA VAL A 89 -1.94 0.90 8.10
C VAL A 89 -0.87 0.00 8.70
N GLN A 90 -0.96 -1.28 8.35
CA GLN A 90 0.11 -2.26 8.49
C GLN A 90 0.59 -2.65 7.10
N ILE A 91 1.92 -2.75 6.92
CA ILE A 91 2.54 -3.21 5.69
C ILE A 91 3.39 -4.46 5.93
N GLU A 92 3.31 -5.38 4.98
CA GLU A 92 4.08 -6.61 4.95
C GLU A 92 4.49 -6.97 3.52
N ARG A 93 5.58 -7.72 3.37
CA ARG A 93 6.02 -8.18 2.05
C ARG A 93 4.99 -9.15 1.49
N ALA A 94 4.55 -8.91 0.26
CA ALA A 94 3.74 -9.88 -0.46
C ALA A 94 4.68 -10.95 -1.05
N GLY A 95 4.42 -12.23 -0.76
CA GLY A 95 5.25 -13.36 -1.19
C GLY A 95 5.28 -13.60 -2.70
N SER A 96 4.33 -13.03 -3.45
CA SER A 96 4.21 -13.21 -4.90
C SER A 96 3.32 -12.13 -5.53
N THR A 97 3.64 -11.75 -6.77
CA THR A 97 2.96 -10.78 -7.65
C THR A 97 1.43 -10.89 -7.61
N PRO A 98 0.68 -9.77 -7.58
CA PRO A 98 -0.77 -9.80 -7.60
C PRO A 98 -1.29 -10.11 -9.00
N ASN A 99 -1.37 -11.40 -9.35
CA ASN A 99 -2.45 -11.91 -10.20
C ASN A 99 -2.66 -13.43 -10.00
N ALA A 100 -2.81 -13.87 -8.74
CA ALA A 100 -3.35 -15.18 -8.40
C ALA A 100 -3.64 -15.24 -6.89
N GLN A 101 -4.68 -14.57 -6.41
CA GLN A 101 -5.36 -14.91 -5.15
C GLN A 101 -6.64 -14.07 -5.00
N THR A 102 -7.66 -14.46 -5.77
CA THR A 102 -9.05 -14.32 -5.35
C THR A 102 -9.33 -15.40 -4.30
N ALA A 103 -9.91 -15.01 -3.18
CA ALA A 103 -10.62 -15.86 -2.23
C ALA A 103 -9.82 -16.99 -1.55
N SER A 104 -9.06 -16.69 -0.50
CA SER A 104 -8.79 -17.62 0.62
C SER A 104 -7.93 -16.94 1.67
N ASP A 105 -8.54 -16.12 2.52
CA ASP A 105 -7.99 -15.81 3.85
C ASP A 105 -9.14 -15.88 4.85
N SER A 106 -9.65 -17.11 5.00
CA SER A 106 -10.47 -17.55 6.13
C SER A 106 -9.61 -18.46 6.98
N ASP A 107 -8.81 -17.91 7.90
CA ASP A 107 -8.16 -18.66 8.98
C ASP A 107 -7.72 -17.67 10.07
N GLY A 108 -8.12 -17.76 11.33
CA GLY A 108 -8.99 -18.69 12.00
C GLY A 108 -9.43 -18.07 13.32
N ILE A 109 -10.74 -18.13 13.57
CA ILE A 109 -11.35 -17.80 14.87
C ILE A 109 -10.96 -18.91 15.86
N LEU A 110 -10.56 -18.48 17.05
CA LEU A 110 -10.38 -19.30 18.25
C LEU A 110 -11.61 -20.18 18.51
N ALA A 111 -11.40 -21.48 18.70
CA ALA A 111 -12.37 -22.35 19.37
C ALA A 111 -11.65 -23.26 20.37
N THR A 112 -11.85 -22.92 21.64
CA THR A 112 -11.58 -23.68 22.87
C THR A 112 -12.48 -24.92 22.99
N GLY A 113 -11.98 -25.97 23.66
CA GLY A 113 -12.73 -27.14 24.16
C GLY A 113 -12.09 -28.44 23.66
N ARG A 114 -11.65 -29.40 24.48
CA ARG A 114 -12.06 -29.85 25.82
C ARG A 114 -10.85 -30.51 26.50
#